data_AF-A0A0F9NEX6-F1
#
_entry.id   AF-A0A0F9NEX6-F1
#
_cell.length_a   1.000
_cell.length_b   1.000
_cell.length_c   1.000
_cell.angle_alpha   90.00
_cell.angle_beta   90.00
_cell.angle_gamma   90.00
#
_symmetry.space_group_name_H-M   'P 1'
#
loop_
_entity.id
_entity.type
_entity.pdbx_description
1 polymer ?
#
loop_
_entity_poly.entity_id
_entity_poly.type
_entity_poly.pdbx_seq_one_letter_code
_entity_poly.pdbx_strand_id
1 'polypeptide(L)'
;MLCYDDYFRQRAPYHCPYGQVGSRLWVQETWHQDTGLSSDKTIHYKADNFSDSYSWKPSIFMPRWASRITLEITGVRVERVQEIITKEAIAEGFVAGLRESETDAFHNFWDSLNAKRGNGWEANPWVWAIEFVKEGSQ
;
A
#
# COMPACT_ATOMS: atom_id res chain seq x y z
N MET A 1 -22.27 27.48 -7.49
CA MET A 1 -22.12 26.07 -7.10
C MET A 1 -20.88 25.56 -7.83
N LEU A 2 -19.72 25.62 -7.19
CA LEU A 2 -18.50 25.07 -7.77
C LEU A 2 -18.62 23.56 -7.75
N CYS A 3 -18.41 22.91 -8.90
CA CYS A 3 -18.37 21.47 -9.02
C CYS A 3 -17.38 20.90 -7.98
N TYR A 4 -17.71 19.76 -7.36
CA TYR A 4 -16.82 19.05 -6.44
C TYR A 4 -15.45 18.74 -7.10
N ASP A 5 -15.41 18.64 -8.44
CA ASP A 5 -14.18 18.48 -9.23
C ASP A 5 -13.30 19.74 -9.28
N ASP A 6 -13.87 20.95 -9.19
CA ASP A 6 -13.10 22.20 -9.11
C ASP A 6 -12.56 22.47 -7.70
N TYR A 7 -13.20 21.92 -6.67
CA TYR A 7 -12.73 22.09 -5.28
C TYR A 7 -11.41 21.37 -5.03
N PHE A 8 -11.24 20.15 -5.57
CA PHE A 8 -9.97 19.43 -5.52
C PHE A 8 -8.89 20.06 -6.41
N ARG A 9 -9.26 20.61 -7.56
CA ARG A 9 -8.29 21.21 -8.49
C ARG A 9 -7.80 22.61 -8.08
N GLN A 10 -8.61 23.41 -7.39
CA GLN A 10 -8.32 24.85 -7.27
C GLN A 10 -7.91 25.35 -5.88
N ARG A 11 -8.22 24.68 -4.75
CA ARG A 11 -7.87 25.23 -3.42
C ARG A 11 -7.72 24.19 -2.28
N ALA A 12 -6.52 23.64 -2.10
CA ALA A 12 -5.80 23.53 -0.81
C ALA A 12 -4.50 22.72 -0.96
N PRO A 13 -3.46 22.98 -0.14
CA PRO A 13 -2.19 22.26 -0.17
C PRO A 13 -2.36 20.88 0.50
N TYR A 14 -3.13 19.98 -0.10
CA TYR A 14 -3.35 18.65 0.45
C TYR A 14 -2.04 17.84 0.35
N HIS A 15 -1.32 17.79 1.46
CA HIS A 15 -0.22 16.86 1.62
C HIS A 15 -0.85 15.47 1.67
N CYS A 16 -0.42 14.58 0.77
CA CYS A 16 -0.79 13.18 0.86
C CYS A 16 -0.48 12.67 2.28
N PRO A 17 -1.43 12.00 2.95
CA PRO A 17 -1.27 11.60 4.35
C PRO A 17 -0.13 10.59 4.55
N TYR A 18 0.33 9.96 3.47
CA TYR A 18 1.42 9.00 3.47
C TYR A 18 2.79 9.65 3.22
N GLY A 19 2.84 10.94 2.84
CA GLY A 19 4.05 11.67 2.55
C GLY A 19 4.06 12.33 1.17
N GLN A 20 5.14 13.05 0.87
CA GLN A 20 5.39 13.66 -0.44
C GLN A 20 6.55 12.95 -1.16
N VAL A 21 6.79 13.30 -2.42
CA VAL A 21 7.99 12.85 -3.14
C VAL A 21 9.26 13.11 -2.30
N GLY A 22 10.12 12.10 -2.18
CA GLY A 22 11.30 12.08 -1.30
C GLY A 22 11.02 11.64 0.15
N SER A 23 9.75 11.47 0.53
CA SER A 23 9.40 10.86 1.83
C SER A 23 9.63 9.36 1.82
N ARG A 24 9.77 8.76 3.01
CA ARG A 24 10.05 7.32 3.18
C ARG A 24 8.86 6.59 3.78
N LEU A 25 8.44 5.52 3.13
CA LEU A 25 7.54 4.50 3.67
C LEU A 25 8.34 3.31 4.18
N TRP A 26 7.70 2.51 5.02
CA TRP A 26 8.29 1.30 5.58
C TRP A 26 7.26 0.20 5.68
N VAL A 27 7.70 -1.01 5.30
CA VAL A 27 6.82 -2.16 5.27
C VAL A 27 6.63 -2.68 6.69
N GLN A 28 5.39 -3.02 7.03
CA GLN A 28 5.00 -3.61 8.31
C GLN A 28 4.61 -5.07 8.12
N GLU A 29 5.20 -5.95 8.92
CA GLU A 29 5.00 -7.40 8.84
C GLU A 29 4.56 -7.94 10.20
N THR A 30 3.84 -9.07 10.19
CA THR A 30 3.58 -9.80 11.44
C THR A 30 4.91 -10.35 11.95
N TRP A 31 5.25 -10.06 13.20
CA TRP A 31 6.62 -10.22 13.71
C TRP A 31 6.65 -10.86 15.09
N HIS A 32 7.81 -11.38 15.47
CA HIS A 32 8.11 -11.84 16.82
C HIS A 32 9.53 -11.41 17.19
N GLN A 33 9.78 -11.17 18.47
CA GLN A 33 11.10 -10.89 18.99
C GLN A 33 11.39 -11.87 20.12
N ASP A 34 12.51 -12.56 20.02
CA ASP A 34 12.95 -13.47 21.07
C ASP A 34 13.18 -12.69 22.36
N THR A 35 12.61 -13.19 23.45
CA THR A 35 12.72 -12.62 24.81
C THR A 35 13.68 -13.42 25.70
N GLY A 36 14.43 -14.36 25.11
CA GLY A 36 15.35 -15.25 25.81
C GLY A 36 16.53 -14.53 26.48
N LEU A 37 17.25 -15.27 27.32
CA LEU A 37 18.43 -14.80 28.06
C LEU A 37 19.67 -14.52 27.16
N SER A 38 19.60 -14.83 25.86
CA SER A 38 20.65 -14.49 24.91
C SER A 38 20.67 -12.98 24.64
N SER A 39 21.86 -12.39 24.59
CA SER A 39 22.05 -10.98 24.23
C SER A 39 21.55 -10.65 22.82
N ASP A 40 21.48 -11.64 21.94
CA ASP A 40 21.02 -11.48 20.57
C ASP A 40 19.49 -11.50 20.51
N LYS A 41 18.93 -10.30 20.39
CA LYS A 41 17.51 -10.04 20.16
C LYS A 41 17.20 -10.23 18.67
N THR A 42 16.93 -11.46 18.27
CA THR A 42 16.55 -11.77 16.88
C THR A 42 15.07 -11.42 16.63
N ILE A 43 14.80 -10.86 15.46
CA ILE A 43 13.44 -10.60 14.98
C ILE A 43 13.08 -11.66 13.94
N HIS A 44 11.91 -12.28 14.13
CA HIS A 44 11.33 -13.26 13.22
C HIS A 44 10.12 -12.64 12.54
N TYR A 45 9.93 -12.94 11.26
CA TYR A 45 8.80 -12.47 10.46
C TYR A 45 7.96 -13.65 10.02
N LYS A 46 6.63 -13.52 10.13
CA LYS A 46 5.71 -14.61 9.81
C LYS A 46 5.76 -15.01 8.32
N ALA A 47 6.17 -14.09 7.46
CA ALA A 47 6.39 -14.35 6.04
C ALA A 47 7.54 -15.33 5.78
N ASP A 48 8.54 -15.38 6.66
CA ASP A 48 9.71 -16.25 6.51
C ASP A 48 9.49 -17.61 7.18
N ASN A 49 8.73 -17.63 8.28
CA ASN A 49 8.50 -18.82 9.09
C ASN A 49 7.08 -18.80 9.66
N PHE A 50 6.29 -19.82 9.31
CA PHE A 50 4.91 -19.94 9.80
C PHE A 50 4.80 -20.76 11.10
N SER A 51 5.89 -20.98 11.83
CA SER A 51 5.84 -21.77 13.08
C SER A 51 4.84 -21.18 14.09
N ASP A 52 3.96 -22.04 14.60
CA ASP A 52 3.03 -21.72 15.69
C ASP A 52 3.73 -21.62 17.06
N SER A 53 5.02 -21.96 17.13
CA SER A 53 5.83 -21.81 18.36
C SER A 53 6.09 -20.35 18.74
N TYR A 54 5.89 -19.41 17.82
CA TYR A 54 6.13 -17.99 18.07
C TYR A 54 4.88 -17.28 18.58
N SER A 55 5.09 -16.38 19.54
CA SER A 55 4.06 -15.43 19.98
C SER A 55 4.00 -14.27 18.97
N TRP A 56 3.29 -14.48 17.86
CA TRP A 56 3.17 -13.51 16.78
C TRP A 56 2.50 -12.20 17.22
N LYS A 57 3.12 -11.08 16.87
CA LYS A 57 2.60 -9.72 17.04
C LYS A 57 2.09 -9.20 15.69
N PRO A 58 0.85 -8.67 15.62
CA PRO A 58 0.32 -8.06 14.40
C PRO A 58 1.23 -6.94 13.86
N SER A 59 1.19 -6.73 12.55
CA SER A 59 2.04 -5.77 11.84
C SER A 59 1.91 -4.33 12.33
N ILE A 60 0.70 -3.90 12.72
CA ILE A 60 0.43 -2.54 13.23
C ILE A 60 1.22 -2.16 14.49
N PHE A 61 1.75 -3.16 15.23
CA PHE A 61 2.58 -2.94 16.41
C PHE A 61 4.07 -3.05 16.12
N MET A 62 4.47 -3.27 14.86
CA MET A 62 5.86 -3.40 14.47
C MET A 62 6.55 -2.02 14.56
N PRO A 63 7.65 -1.88 15.31
CA PRO A 63 8.37 -0.62 15.35
C PRO A 63 9.17 -0.40 14.07
N ARG A 64 9.44 0.88 13.74
CA ARG A 64 10.18 1.25 12.51
C ARG A 64 11.55 0.57 12.38
N TRP A 65 12.29 0.45 13.48
CA TRP A 65 13.63 -0.15 13.50
C TRP A 65 13.63 -1.64 13.13
N ALA A 66 12.48 -2.32 13.25
CA ALA A 66 12.33 -3.73 12.88
C ALA A 66 11.88 -3.90 11.42
N SER A 67 11.70 -2.83 10.66
CA SER A 67 11.33 -2.96 9.24
C SER A 67 12.54 -3.28 8.38
N ARG A 68 12.41 -4.28 7.50
CA ARG A 68 13.47 -4.73 6.58
C ARG A 68 13.46 -4.01 5.23
N ILE A 69 12.37 -3.33 4.92
CA ILE A 69 12.14 -2.73 3.60
C ILE A 69 11.76 -1.27 3.80
N THR A 70 12.56 -0.38 3.23
CA THR A 70 12.28 1.05 3.12
C THR A 70 11.98 1.39 1.67
N LEU A 71 10.95 2.19 1.45
CA LEU A 71 10.52 2.63 0.13
C LEU A 71 10.60 4.16 0.08
N GLU A 72 11.20 4.71 -0.97
CA GLU A 72 11.19 6.15 -1.25
C GLU A 72 10.03 6.48 -2.18
N ILE A 73 9.21 7.46 -1.79
CA ILE A 73 8.11 7.95 -2.64
C ILE A 73 8.70 8.76 -3.79
N THR A 74 8.44 8.34 -5.03
CA THR A 74 8.90 9.01 -6.25
C THR A 74 7.79 9.80 -6.96
N GLY A 75 6.53 9.49 -6.66
CA GLY A 75 5.37 10.14 -7.26
C GLY A 75 4.16 10.11 -6.34
N VAL A 76 3.38 11.19 -6.37
CA VAL A 76 2.11 11.30 -5.64
C VAL A 76 1.10 11.98 -6.56
N ARG A 77 -0.04 11.32 -6.80
CA ARG A 77 -1.15 11.84 -7.60
C ARG A 77 -2.47 11.67 -6.89
N VAL A 78 -3.43 12.54 -7.25
CA VAL A 78 -4.85 12.37 -6.93
C VAL A 78 -5.57 12.07 -8.23
N GLU A 79 -6.20 10.90 -8.31
CA GLU A 79 -6.89 10.42 -9.50
C GLU A 79 -8.17 9.68 -9.13
N ARG A 80 -9.06 9.49 -10.11
CA ARG A 80 -10.25 8.66 -9.95
C ARG A 80 -9.84 7.20 -10.08
N VAL A 81 -10.41 6.29 -9.29
CA VAL A 81 -10.04 4.86 -9.37
C VAL A 81 -10.26 4.27 -10.77
N GLN A 82 -11.27 4.74 -11.51
CA GLN A 82 -11.54 4.29 -12.88
C GLN A 82 -10.59 4.90 -13.93
N GLU A 83 -9.72 5.84 -13.57
CA GLU A 83 -8.68 6.39 -14.46
C GLU A 83 -7.44 5.48 -14.57
N ILE A 84 -7.38 4.39 -13.79
CA ILE A 84 -6.29 3.42 -13.85
C ILE A 84 -6.14 2.84 -15.26
N ILE A 85 -4.91 2.79 -15.75
CA ILE A 85 -4.59 2.18 -17.04
C ILE A 85 -3.86 0.85 -16.88
N THR A 86 -3.84 0.03 -17.94
CA THR A 86 -3.24 -1.32 -17.92
C THR A 86 -1.82 -1.35 -17.37
N LYS A 87 -0.97 -0.38 -17.72
CA LYS A 87 0.42 -0.32 -17.21
C LYS A 87 0.49 -0.15 -15.69
N GLU A 88 -0.48 0.57 -15.10
CA GLU A 88 -0.56 0.82 -13.67
C GLU A 88 -1.13 -0.41 -12.96
N ALA A 89 -2.16 -1.04 -13.53
CA ALA A 89 -2.63 -2.34 -13.03
C ALA A 89 -1.50 -3.40 -13.04
N ILE A 90 -0.66 -3.44 -14.08
CA ILE A 90 0.53 -4.30 -14.10
C ILE A 90 1.52 -3.93 -12.99
N ALA A 91 1.77 -2.62 -12.77
CA ALA A 91 2.67 -2.15 -11.72
C ALA A 91 2.14 -2.47 -10.29
N GLU A 92 0.82 -2.51 -10.11
CA GLU A 92 0.15 -2.97 -8.89
C GLU A 92 0.20 -4.50 -8.71
N GLY A 93 0.70 -5.24 -9.71
CA GLY A 93 0.92 -6.69 -9.67
C GLY A 93 -0.19 -7.54 -10.29
N PHE A 94 -1.10 -6.93 -11.05
CA PHE A 94 -2.14 -7.67 -11.78
C PHE A 94 -1.60 -8.18 -13.14
N VAL A 95 -2.06 -9.36 -13.54
CA VAL A 95 -1.69 -10.01 -14.81
C VAL A 95 -2.97 -10.45 -15.49
N ALA A 96 -3.07 -10.27 -16.82
CA ALA A 96 -4.23 -10.71 -17.57
C ALA A 96 -4.48 -12.21 -17.43
N GLY A 97 -5.74 -12.56 -17.21
CA GLY A 97 -6.24 -13.93 -17.29
C GLY A 97 -6.72 -14.29 -18.69
N LEU A 98 -7.24 -15.51 -18.85
CA LEU A 98 -7.79 -15.98 -20.14
C LEU A 98 -9.01 -15.19 -20.63
N ARG A 99 -9.72 -14.50 -19.73
CA ARG A 99 -10.98 -13.77 -20.01
C ARG A 99 -11.05 -12.40 -19.32
N GLU A 100 -9.97 -11.98 -18.69
CA GLU A 100 -9.96 -10.83 -17.78
C GLU A 100 -8.70 -10.01 -18.04
N SER A 101 -8.85 -8.71 -18.28
CA SER A 101 -7.71 -7.80 -18.38
C SER A 101 -7.13 -7.48 -17.01
N GLU A 102 -5.92 -6.92 -16.94
CA GLU A 102 -5.31 -6.46 -15.69
C GLU A 102 -6.18 -5.41 -14.99
N THR A 103 -6.83 -4.54 -15.76
CA THR A 103 -7.76 -3.53 -15.23
C THR A 103 -9.03 -4.14 -14.66
N ASP A 104 -9.55 -5.20 -15.28
CA ASP A 104 -10.72 -5.92 -14.74
C ASP A 104 -10.36 -6.64 -13.44
N ALA A 105 -9.18 -7.27 -13.39
CA ALA A 105 -8.67 -7.92 -12.19
C ALA A 105 -8.45 -6.91 -11.04
N PHE A 106 -7.91 -5.73 -11.35
CA PHE A 106 -7.79 -4.62 -10.40
C PHE A 106 -9.17 -4.17 -9.90
N HIS A 107 -10.15 -3.97 -10.79
CA HIS A 107 -11.52 -3.59 -10.42
C HIS A 107 -12.12 -4.60 -9.44
N ASN A 108 -12.12 -5.88 -9.78
CA ASN A 108 -12.68 -6.93 -8.92
C ASN A 108 -11.99 -6.96 -7.55
N PHE A 109 -10.67 -6.78 -7.51
CA PHE A 109 -9.92 -6.69 -6.26
C PHE A 109 -10.28 -5.43 -5.45
N TRP A 110 -10.37 -4.27 -6.09
CA TRP A 110 -10.76 -3.02 -5.46
C TRP A 110 -12.10 -3.16 -4.73
N ASP A 111 -13.10 -3.74 -5.38
CA ASP A 111 -14.41 -3.96 -4.80
C ASP A 111 -14.38 -4.90 -3.61
N SER A 112 -13.57 -5.97 -3.68
CA SER A 112 -13.40 -6.92 -2.58
C SER A 112 -12.95 -6.25 -1.27
N LEU A 113 -12.16 -5.18 -1.37
CA LEU A 113 -11.63 -4.43 -0.24
C LEU A 113 -12.52 -3.26 0.18
N ASN A 114 -13.05 -2.51 -0.79
CA ASN A 114 -13.56 -1.15 -0.56
C ASN A 114 -15.08 -1.03 -0.70
N ALA A 115 -15.75 -1.94 -1.42
CA ALA A 115 -17.19 -1.83 -1.68
C ALA A 115 -18.01 -1.81 -0.39
N LYS A 116 -17.66 -2.64 0.60
CA LYS A 116 -18.34 -2.70 1.92
C LYS A 116 -18.27 -1.38 2.70
N ARG A 117 -17.33 -0.48 2.34
CA ARG A 117 -17.16 0.85 2.95
C ARG A 117 -17.83 1.96 2.15
N GLY A 118 -18.56 1.63 1.08
CA GLY A 118 -19.18 2.59 0.17
C GLY A 118 -18.25 3.17 -0.90
N ASN A 119 -17.01 2.66 -0.99
CA ASN A 119 -15.99 3.13 -1.92
C ASN A 119 -15.75 2.11 -3.05
N GLY A 120 -16.81 1.42 -3.49
CA GLY A 120 -16.71 0.48 -4.60
C GLY A 120 -16.39 1.16 -5.94
N TRP A 121 -16.13 0.37 -6.95
CA TRP A 121 -15.74 0.81 -8.29
C TRP A 121 -16.74 1.78 -8.91
N GLU A 122 -18.03 1.47 -8.82
CA GLU A 122 -19.11 2.31 -9.33
C GLU A 122 -19.20 3.67 -8.62
N ALA A 123 -18.76 3.77 -7.37
CA ALA A 123 -18.69 5.06 -6.67
C ALA A 123 -17.58 5.96 -7.23
N ASN A 124 -16.64 5.38 -7.98
CA ASN A 124 -15.49 6.01 -8.60
C ASN A 124 -14.80 7.05 -7.69
N PRO A 125 -14.39 6.68 -6.46
CA PRO A 125 -13.82 7.62 -5.51
C PRO A 125 -12.50 8.22 -6.00
N TRP A 126 -12.16 9.40 -5.47
CA TRP A 126 -10.82 9.96 -5.57
C TRP A 126 -9.86 9.19 -4.65
N VAL A 127 -8.69 8.83 -5.17
CA VAL A 127 -7.65 8.08 -4.47
C VAL A 127 -6.31 8.80 -4.54
N TRP A 128 -5.43 8.50 -3.57
CA TRP A 128 -4.02 8.85 -3.66
C TRP A 128 -3.28 7.71 -4.34
N ALA A 129 -2.75 7.93 -5.54
CA ALA A 129 -1.83 7.01 -6.20
C ALA A 129 -0.39 7.37 -5.83
N ILE A 130 0.36 6.38 -5.33
CA ILE A 130 1.71 6.58 -4.80
C ILE A 130 2.67 5.69 -5.56
N GLU A 131 3.66 6.30 -6.20
CA GLU A 131 4.78 5.60 -6.81
C GLU A 131 5.96 5.59 -5.85
N PHE A 132 6.67 4.47 -5.79
CA PHE A 132 7.82 4.33 -4.92
C PHE A 132 8.85 3.36 -5.50
N VAL A 133 10.09 3.51 -5.02
CA VAL A 133 11.18 2.58 -5.27
C VAL A 133 11.70 2.01 -3.97
N LYS A 134 12.17 0.77 -3.98
CA LYS A 134 12.84 0.17 -2.83
C LYS A 134 14.22 0.81 -2.66
N GLU A 135 14.51 1.34 -1.48
CA GLU A 135 15.87 1.85 -1.19
C GLU A 135 16.89 0.71 -1.29
N GLY A 136 18.00 0.98 -1.98
CA GLY A 136 19.08 0.00 -2.19
C GLY A 136 18.87 -0.97 -3.36
N SER A 137 17.76 -0.86 -4.09
CA SER A 137 17.62 -1.49 -5.41
C SER A 137 18.29 -0.60 -6.45
N GLN A 138 19.48 -0.99 -6.93
CA GLN A 138 20.10 -0.43 -8.14
C GLN A 138 19.54 -1.08 -9.40
#